data_AF-A0A9W9ZKF0-F1
#
_entry.id   AF-A0A9W9ZKF0-F1
#
_cell.length_a   1.000
_cell.length_b   1.000
_cell.length_c   1.000
_cell.angle_alpha   90.00
_cell.angle_beta   90.00
_cell.angle_gamma   90.00
#
_symmetry.space_group_name_H-M   'P 1'
#
loop_
_entity.id
_entity.type
_entity.pdbx_description
1 polymer ?
#
loop_
_entity_poly.entity_id
_entity_poly.type
_entity_poly.pdbx_seq_one_letter_code
_entity_poly.pdbx_strand_id
1 'polypeptide(L)' 'MISISAAYFTSLVVTSFNRRMRQDALEKGFTINEYSIRPLGSTGVPGEPIPVSSEEEIFEMIGMDYKEPSDRNL' A
#
# COMPACT_ATOMS: atom_id res chain seq x y z
N MET A 1 -2.54 -18.89 4.01
CA MET A 1 -2.95 -17.56 3.53
C MET A 1 -3.02 -16.68 4.76
N ILE A 2 -1.99 -15.88 5.00
CA ILE A 2 -1.97 -14.97 6.14
C ILE A 2 -2.78 -13.75 5.70
N SER A 3 -4.02 -13.67 6.18
CA SER A 3 -4.85 -12.49 6.03
C SER A 3 -4.22 -11.38 6.88
N ILE A 4 -3.61 -10.40 6.22
CA ILE A 4 -3.22 -9.12 6.84
C ILE A 4 -4.46 -8.62 7.59
N SER A 5 -4.33 -8.32 8.88
CA SER A 5 -5.49 -8.08 9.73
C SER A 5 -6.29 -6.87 9.22
N ALA A 6 -7.59 -7.06 9.02
CA ALA A 6 -8.47 -6.04 8.44
C ALA A 6 -8.43 -4.69 9.17
N ALA A 7 -8.13 -4.68 10.47
CA ALA A 7 -8.00 -3.46 11.26
C ALA A 7 -6.85 -2.55 10.80
N TYR A 8 -5.76 -3.15 10.33
CA TYR A 8 -4.54 -2.43 9.95
C TYR A 8 -4.70 -1.72 8.62
N PHE A 9 -5.28 -2.39 7.62
CA PHE A 9 -5.69 -1.77 6.37
C PHE A 9 -6.76 -0.68 6.59
N THR A 10 -7.69 -0.88 7.52
CA THR A 10 -8.73 0.13 7.80
C THR A 10 -8.11 1.41 8.36
N SER A 11 -7.10 1.32 9.24
CA SER A 11 -6.38 2.49 9.74
C SER A 11 -5.53 3.19 8.66
N LEU A 12 -5.04 2.44 7.66
CA LEU A 12 -4.40 3.00 6.47
C LEU A 12 -5.39 3.73 5.56
N VAL A 13 -6.64 3.27 5.43
CA VAL A 13 -7.63 3.75 4.43
C VAL A 13 -8.32 5.06 4.81
N VAL A 14 -8.32 5.44 6.09
CA VAL A 14 -9.16 6.54 6.62
C VAL A 14 -8.44 7.90 6.69
N THR A 15 -7.11 7.94 6.68
CA THR A 15 -6.32 9.18 6.94
C THR A 15 -5.68 9.77 5.68
N SER A 16 -5.42 11.09 5.67
CA SER A 16 -4.80 11.86 4.57
C SER A 16 -3.50 11.26 4.01
N PHE A 17 -2.77 10.52 4.85
CA PHE A 17 -1.56 9.76 4.50
C PHE A 17 -1.82 8.72 3.38
N ASN A 18 -3.02 8.14 3.31
CA ASN A 18 -3.40 7.15 2.30
C ASN A 18 -3.30 7.70 0.88
N ARG A 19 -3.74 8.95 0.68
CA ARG A 19 -3.76 9.56 -0.65
C ARG A 19 -2.35 9.77 -1.16
N ARG A 20 -1.42 10.17 -0.28
CA ARG A 20 0.00 10.29 -0.58
C ARG A 20 0.59 8.93 -0.93
N MET A 21 0.36 7.91 -0.10
CA MET A 21 0.87 6.56 -0.33
C MET A 21 0.36 5.95 -1.65
N ARG A 22 -0.93 6.11 -1.97
CA ARG A 22 -1.50 5.66 -3.25
C ARG A 22 -0.93 6.43 -4.44
N GLN A 23 -0.69 7.73 -4.30
CA GLN A 23 -0.08 8.54 -5.34
C GLN A 23 1.37 8.11 -5.60
N ASP A 24 2.17 7.96 -4.54
CA ASP A 24 3.56 7.52 -4.63
C ASP A 24 3.64 6.11 -5.22
N ALA A 25 2.71 5.21 -4.86
CA ALA A 25 2.60 3.88 -5.47
C ALA A 25 2.34 3.96 -6.98
N LEU A 26 1.42 4.82 -7.43
CA LEU A 26 1.12 5.01 -8.85
C LEU A 26 2.33 5.53 -9.63
N GLU A 27 3.09 6.46 -9.04
CA GLU A 27 4.34 6.97 -9.62
C GLU A 27 5.42 5.89 -9.74
N LYS A 28 5.39 4.89 -8.85
CA LYS A 28 6.27 3.71 -8.90
C LYS A 28 5.74 2.58 -9.78
N GLY A 29 4.59 2.75 -10.42
CA GLY A 29 3.98 1.72 -11.26
C GLY A 29 3.27 0.63 -10.45
N PHE A 30 2.69 0.99 -9.32
CA PHE A 30 1.86 0.10 -8.50
C PHE A 30 0.50 0.74 -8.22
N THR A 31 -0.49 -0.09 -7.91
CA THR A 31 -1.76 0.35 -7.36
C THR A 31 -2.04 -0.39 -6.06
N ILE A 32 -2.49 0.34 -5.05
CA ILE A 32 -2.75 -0.17 -3.71
C ILE A 32 -4.21 0.08 -3.37
N ASN A 33 -4.92 -1.00 -3.02
CA ASN A 33 -6.26 -0.95 -2.45
C ASN A 33 -6.26 -1.62 -1.06
N GLU A 34 -7.42 -1.69 -0.42
CA GLU A 34 -7.59 -2.27 0.92
C GLU A 34 -7.34 -3.79 1.02
N TYR A 35 -7.05 -4.46 -0.10
CA TYR A 35 -6.88 -5.91 -0.16
C TYR A 35 -5.50 -6.34 -0.68
N SER A 36 -4.85 -5.50 -1.49
CA SER A 36 -3.66 -5.89 -2.24
C SER A 36 -2.89 -4.70 -2.82
N ILE A 37 -1.60 -4.92 -3.03
CA ILE A 37 -0.77 -4.14 -3.96
C ILE A 37 -0.62 -4.92 -5.27
N ARG A 38 -0.76 -4.23 -6.40
CA ARG A 38 -0.66 -4.80 -7.75
C ARG A 38 0.28 -3.96 -8.61
N PRO A 39 1.09 -4.57 -9.47
CA PRO A 39 1.87 -3.82 -10.45
C PRO A 39 0.92 -3.23 -11.49
N LEU A 40 1.22 -2.01 -11.91
CA LEU A 40 0.52 -1.28 -12.95
C LEU A 40 1.44 -1.24 -14.18
N GLY A 41 1.06 -1.97 -15.22
CA GLY A 41 1.81 -1.95 -16.49
C GLY A 41 1.61 -0.64 -17.27
N SER A 42 2.36 -0.49 -18.36
CA SER A 42 2.24 0.66 -19.27
C SER A 42 0.85 0.83 -19.91
N THR A 43 0.02 -0.21 -19.88
CA THR A 43 -1.38 -0.20 -20.34
C THR A 43 -2.37 0.33 -19.30
N GLY A 44 -1.94 0.57 -18.05
CA GLY A 44 -2.82 0.98 -16.95
C GLY A 44 -3.70 -0.15 -16.38
N VAL A 45 -3.54 -1.38 -16.87
CA VAL A 45 -4.27 -2.54 -16.35
C VAL A 45 -3.51 -3.12 -15.14
N PRO A 46 -4.16 -3.28 -13.97
CA PRO A 46 -3.54 -3.91 -12.81
C PRO A 46 -3.22 -5.38 -13.08
N GLY A 47 -2.00 -5.79 -12.73
CA GLY A 47 -1.59 -7.18 -12.78
C GLY A 47 -2.10 -8.01 -11.60
N GLU A 48 -1.47 -9.19 -11.42
CA GLU A 48 -1.76 -10.07 -10.30
C GLU A 48 -1.34 -9.45 -8.96
N PRO A 49 -2.09 -9.74 -7.87
CA PRO A 49 -1.74 -9.22 -6.55
C PRO A 49 -0.42 -9.81 -6.09
N ILE A 50 0.47 -8.93 -5.63
CA ILE A 50 1.76 -9.33 -5.08
C ILE A 50 1.50 -9.88 -3.68
N PRO A 51 1.94 -11.11 -3.37
CA PRO A 51 1.85 -11.63 -2.03
C PRO A 51 2.79 -10.84 -1.13
N VAL A 52 2.23 -10.18 -0.11
CA VAL A 52 3.00 -9.44 0.89
C VAL A 52 2.76 -10.05 2.26
N SER A 53 3.83 -10.14 3.03
CA SER A 53 3.85 -10.78 4.34
C SER A 53 3.75 -9.78 5.49
N SER A 54 4.13 -8.53 5.22
CA SER A 54 4.06 -7.41 6.16
C SER A 54 3.76 -6.09 5.41
N GLU A 55 3.45 -5.05 6.16
CA GLU A 55 3.26 -3.73 5.59
C GLU A 55 4.58 -3.02 5.28
N GLU A 56 5.63 -3.27 6.06
CA GLU A 56 6.98 -2.76 5.78
C GLU A 56 7.43 -3.12 4.36
N GLU A 57 7.09 -4.33 3.90
CA GLU A 57 7.33 -4.78 2.53
C GLU A 57 6.65 -3.86 1.49
N ILE A 58 5.44 -3.36 1.79
CA ILE A 58 4.72 -2.40 0.94
C ILE A 58 5.46 -1.06 0.91
N PHE A 59 5.94 -0.58 2.06
CA PHE A 59 6.71 0.66 2.17
C PHE A 59 8.02 0.57 1.38
N GLU A 60 8.74 -0.54 1.50
CA GLU A 60 9.95 -0.81 0.72
C GLU A 60 9.67 -0.83 -0.79
N MET A 61 8.59 -1.49 -1.22
CA MET A 61 8.20 -1.57 -2.64
C MET A 61 7.94 -0.21 -3.28
N ILE A 62 7.32 0.71 -2.54
CA ILE A 62 7.05 2.08 -3.02
C ILE A 62 8.19 3.06 -2.68
N GLY A 63 9.23 2.60 -1.98
CA GLY A 63 10.39 3.40 -1.59
C GLY A 63 10.06 4.50 -0.58
N MET A 64 9.14 4.24 0.34
CA MET A 64 8.80 5.13 1.45
C MET A 64 9.43 4.61 2.75
N ASP A 65 9.88 5.51 3.62
CA ASP A 65 10.30 5.14 4.97
C ASP A 65 9.10 4.61 5.75
N TYR A 66 9.25 3.42 6.36
CA TYR A 66 8.24 2.85 7.24
C TYR A 66 7.99 3.79 8.42
N LYS A 67 6.71 4.04 8.71
CA LYS A 67 6.26 4.83 9.85
C LYS A 67 5.29 4.01 10.65
N GLU A 68 5.38 3.97 11.97
CA GLU A 68 4.38 3.28 12.79
C GLU A 68 3.00 3.95 12.67
N PRO A 69 1.88 3.24 12.85
CA PRO A 69 0.54 3.83 12.80
C PRO A 69 0.36 5.04 13.72
N SER A 70 1.03 5.05 14.88
CA SER A 70 1.03 6.18 15.83
C SER A 70 1.67 7.45 15.26
N ASP A 71 2.61 7.31 14.34
CA ASP A 71 3.34 8.42 13.70
C ASP A 71 2.64 8.94 12.43
N ARG A 72 1.52 8.31 12.05
CA ARG A 72 0.72 8.65 10.86
C ARG A 72 -0.48 9.55 11.16
N ASN A 73 -0.65 9.97 12.42
CA ASN A 73 -1.64 10.96 12.82
C ASN A 73 -1.23 12.36 12.33
N LEU A 74 -1.64 12.71 11.11
CA LEU A 74 -1.78 14.08 10.64
C LEU A 74 -3.27 14.44 10.54
#